data_AF-A0A9Q0P1R5-F1
#
_entry.id   AF-A0A9Q0P1R5-F1
#
_cell.length_a   1.000
_cell.length_b   1.000
_cell.length_c   1.000
_cell.angle_alpha   90.00
_cell.angle_beta   90.00
_cell.angle_gamma   90.00
#
_symmetry.space_group_name_H-M   'P 1'
#
loop_
_entity.id
_entity.type
_entity.pdbx_description
1 polymer ?
#
loop_
_entity_poly.entity_id
_entity_poly.type
_entity_poly.pdbx_seq_one_letter_code
_entity_poly.pdbx_strand_id
1 'polypeptide(L)'
;MEEELQRPVRLMNFVSEEQLDESKKSRGERVEDGTAQRDRPLFEILKENKDKKDAEFNERLKHRPPKALDEDESEFLDNLEMSKKEYEQWIADEEAQQLRSFQAAVAAQSFSVNEVKETPLVPPVPEQKSAGRKNPPARSLSMIIKVKPQAKKAKMDQGKVEEHLEIGEADGISFLK
;
A
#
# COMPACT_ATOMS: atom_id res chain seq x y z
N MET A 1 -34.62 12.61 13.20
CA MET A 1 -33.81 13.84 13.20
C MET A 1 -34.05 14.50 14.53
N GLU A 2 -33.20 14.30 15.54
CA GLU A 2 -33.22 15.04 16.83
C GLU A 2 -32.09 14.51 17.75
N GLU A 3 -30.83 14.64 17.34
CA GLU A 3 -29.68 14.39 18.25
C GLU A 3 -28.56 15.42 18.04
N GLU A 4 -28.95 16.67 17.81
CA GLU A 4 -28.03 17.79 17.78
C GLU A 4 -28.57 18.86 18.75
N LEU A 5 -27.69 19.50 19.54
CA LEU A 5 -27.97 20.61 20.46
C LEU A 5 -28.20 20.31 21.95
N GLN A 6 -27.35 19.52 22.60
CA GLN A 6 -27.09 19.74 24.04
C GLN A 6 -25.59 19.69 24.35
N ARG A 7 -24.83 20.67 23.85
CA ARG A 7 -23.54 20.97 24.52
C ARG A 7 -23.88 21.60 25.86
N PRO A 8 -23.49 21.01 27.00
CA PRO A 8 -23.82 21.55 28.30
C PRO A 8 -23.21 22.95 28.43
N VAL A 9 -24.03 23.92 28.86
CA VAL A 9 -23.58 25.28 29.18
C VAL A 9 -22.52 25.15 30.26
N ARG A 10 -21.26 25.39 29.89
CA ARG A 10 -20.14 25.29 30.83
C ARG A 10 -20.21 26.50 31.76
N LEU A 11 -20.72 26.29 32.98
CA LEU A 11 -20.71 27.29 34.03
C LEU A 11 -19.25 27.66 34.32
N MET A 12 -18.88 28.91 34.06
CA MET A 12 -17.53 29.40 34.37
C MET A 12 -17.45 29.68 35.87
N ASN A 13 -16.43 29.12 36.52
CA ASN A 13 -16.13 29.42 37.91
C ASN A 13 -15.38 30.75 37.98
N PHE A 14 -16.08 31.83 38.32
CA PHE A 14 -15.44 33.12 38.56
C PHE A 14 -14.76 33.09 39.93
N VAL A 15 -13.47 33.38 39.93
CA VAL A 15 -12.64 33.53 41.13
C VAL A 15 -12.51 35.02 41.39
N SER A 16 -12.66 35.46 42.64
CA SER A 16 -12.42 36.86 42.99
C SER A 16 -10.94 37.20 42.86
N GLU A 17 -10.61 38.48 42.67
CA GLU A 17 -9.22 38.95 42.56
C GLU A 17 -8.39 38.57 43.80
N GLU A 18 -8.98 38.70 45.00
CA GLU A 18 -8.35 38.33 46.26
C GLU A 18 -8.04 36.82 46.34
N GLN A 19 -8.99 35.96 45.96
CA GLN A 19 -8.77 34.51 45.90
C GLN A 19 -7.70 34.13 44.87
N LEU A 20 -7.60 34.88 43.77
CA LEU A 20 -6.62 34.66 42.72
C LEU A 20 -5.21 35.02 43.21
N ASP A 21 -5.06 36.11 43.96
CA ASP A 21 -3.78 36.51 44.57
C ASP A 21 -3.35 35.56 45.68
N GLU A 22 -4.26 35.12 46.55
CA GLU A 22 -4.01 34.07 47.54
C GLU A 22 -3.60 32.75 46.88
N SER A 23 -4.25 32.38 45.77
CA SER A 23 -3.91 31.19 44.99
C SER A 23 -2.51 31.31 44.38
N LYS A 24 -2.13 32.47 43.83
CA LYS A 24 -0.76 32.71 43.33
C LYS A 24 0.28 32.61 44.45
N LYS A 25 -0.04 33.16 45.62
CA LYS A 25 0.88 33.22 46.77
C LYS A 25 1.06 31.87 47.45
N SER A 26 -0.02 31.10 47.61
CA SER A 26 0.02 29.73 48.15
C SER A 26 0.67 28.75 47.19
N ARG A 27 0.47 28.94 45.88
CA ARG A 27 1.09 28.10 44.84
C ARG A 27 2.60 28.33 44.76
N GLY A 28 3.09 29.55 45.02
CA GLY A 28 4.52 29.87 45.04
C GLY A 28 5.14 30.09 43.66
N GLU A 29 6.39 30.51 43.67
CA GLU A 29 7.20 30.87 42.50
C GLU A 29 7.44 29.65 41.59
N ARG A 30 6.91 29.65 40.37
CA ARG A 30 7.09 28.58 39.38
C ARG A 30 7.70 29.13 38.08
N VAL A 31 8.66 28.38 37.54
CA VAL A 31 9.26 28.65 36.21
C VAL A 31 8.20 28.53 35.11
N GLU A 32 7.22 27.65 35.29
CA GLU A 32 6.16 27.38 34.30
C GLU A 32 5.25 28.59 33.98
N ASP A 33 5.07 29.51 34.94
CA ASP A 33 4.16 30.67 34.84
C ASP A 33 4.94 32.01 34.76
N GLY A 34 6.25 31.94 34.49
CA GLY A 34 7.14 33.09 34.38
C GLY A 34 7.32 33.93 35.65
N THR A 35 6.65 33.56 36.74
CA THR A 35 6.72 34.26 38.03
C THR A 35 8.06 34.07 38.73
N ALA A 36 8.83 33.04 38.32
CA ALA A 36 10.14 32.70 38.86
C ALA A 36 11.34 33.43 38.27
N GLN A 37 11.17 34.09 37.12
CA GLN A 37 12.26 34.77 36.45
C GLN A 37 11.76 36.13 35.95
N ARG A 38 11.53 37.05 36.89
CA ARG A 38 11.02 38.40 36.61
C ARG A 38 11.90 39.21 35.65
N ASP A 39 13.20 38.90 35.60
CA ASP A 39 14.17 39.57 34.73
C ASP A 39 14.18 39.02 33.29
N ARG A 40 13.49 37.90 33.03
CA ARG A 40 13.36 37.30 31.69
C ARG A 40 11.97 37.61 31.11
N PRO A 41 11.86 37.88 29.81
CA PRO A 41 10.57 38.12 29.19
C PRO A 41 9.70 36.85 29.27
N LEU A 42 8.43 37.04 29.65
CA LEU A 42 7.47 35.94 29.82
C LEU A 42 7.36 35.04 28.58
N PHE A 43 7.47 35.63 27.38
CA PHE A 43 7.45 34.90 26.11
C PHE A 43 8.54 33.84 26.01
N GLU A 44 9.78 34.16 26.42
CA GLU A 44 10.89 33.20 26.35
C GLU A 44 10.68 32.05 27.33
N ILE A 45 10.19 32.36 28.54
CA ILE A 45 9.91 31.35 29.56
C ILE A 45 8.79 30.41 29.09
N LEU A 46 7.68 30.96 28.59
CA LEU A 46 6.58 30.15 28.06
C LEU A 46 7.00 29.31 26.86
N LYS A 47 7.87 29.86 26.01
CA LYS A 47 8.44 29.14 24.87
C LYS A 47 9.36 28.01 25.34
N GLU A 48 10.29 28.26 26.25
CA GLU A 48 11.16 27.23 26.83
C GLU A 48 10.37 26.12 27.50
N ASN A 49 9.30 26.45 28.22
CA ASN A 49 8.43 25.45 28.86
C ASN A 49 7.66 24.63 27.82
N LYS A 50 7.15 25.26 26.77
CA LYS A 50 6.52 24.55 25.65
C LYS A 50 7.54 23.64 24.96
N ASP A 51 8.69 24.17 24.60
CA ASP A 51 9.77 23.44 23.93
C ASP A 51 10.26 22.28 24.81
N LYS A 52 10.32 22.45 26.14
CA LYS A 52 10.66 21.41 27.11
C LYS A 52 9.56 20.35 27.21
N LYS A 53 8.29 20.72 27.25
CA LYS A 53 7.16 19.77 27.24
C LYS A 53 7.09 18.99 25.93
N ASP A 54 7.27 19.68 24.81
CA ASP A 54 7.29 19.09 23.48
C ASP A 54 8.52 18.17 23.33
N ALA A 55 9.68 18.55 23.86
CA ALA A 55 10.87 17.70 23.90
C ALA A 55 10.67 16.47 24.81
N GLU A 56 10.17 16.64 26.03
CA GLU A 56 9.86 15.54 26.96
C GLU A 56 8.84 14.55 26.35
N PHE A 57 7.80 15.08 25.68
CA PHE A 57 6.80 14.26 24.99
C PHE A 57 7.38 13.54 23.78
N ASN A 58 8.17 14.24 22.96
CA ASN A 58 8.81 13.68 21.79
C ASN A 58 9.89 12.65 22.17
N GLU A 59 10.66 12.89 23.23
CA GLU A 59 11.59 11.91 23.80
C GLU A 59 10.85 10.67 24.32
N ARG A 60 9.70 10.84 24.99
CA ARG A 60 8.88 9.72 25.43
C ARG A 60 8.35 8.89 24.26
N LEU A 61 8.08 9.49 23.11
CA LEU A 61 7.69 8.78 21.89
C LEU A 61 8.89 8.15 21.16
N LYS A 62 10.06 8.78 21.18
CA LYS A 62 11.31 8.24 20.59
C LYS A 62 11.80 6.98 21.30
N HIS A 63 11.60 6.91 22.62
CA HIS A 63 12.02 5.78 23.45
C HIS A 63 10.89 4.80 23.78
N ARG A 64 9.66 5.09 23.36
CA ARG A 64 8.64 4.04 23.31
C ARG A 64 9.11 3.05 22.23
N PRO A 65 9.24 1.74 22.55
CA PRO A 65 9.50 0.74 21.53
C PRO A 65 8.55 0.99 20.36
N PRO A 66 9.02 0.90 19.10
CA PRO A 66 8.14 1.06 17.94
C PRO A 66 6.92 0.20 18.20
N LYS A 67 5.73 0.79 18.02
CA LYS A 67 4.46 0.09 18.22
C LYS A 67 4.59 -1.18 17.37
N ALA A 68 4.71 -2.33 18.02
CA ALA A 68 4.67 -3.59 17.31
C ALA A 68 3.34 -3.61 16.55
N LEU A 69 3.35 -4.19 15.35
CA LEU A 69 2.11 -4.56 14.71
C LEU A 69 1.28 -5.30 15.77
N ASP A 70 0.02 -4.89 15.94
CA ASP A 70 -0.85 -5.63 16.86
C ASP A 70 -1.09 -7.05 16.31
N GLU A 71 -1.66 -7.91 17.16
CA GLU A 71 -1.91 -9.31 16.78
C GLU A 71 -2.75 -9.37 15.49
N ASP A 72 -3.79 -8.54 15.41
CA ASP A 72 -4.70 -8.44 14.26
C ASP A 72 -3.98 -7.99 12.97
N GLU A 73 -3.09 -7.00 13.04
CA GLU A 73 -2.27 -6.52 11.93
C GLU A 73 -1.26 -7.58 11.46
N SER A 74 -0.67 -8.34 12.39
CA SER A 74 0.29 -9.40 12.04
C SER A 74 -0.41 -10.61 11.39
N GLU A 75 -1.55 -11.04 11.92
CA GLU A 75 -2.37 -12.10 11.32
C GLU A 75 -2.85 -11.71 9.92
N PHE A 76 -3.19 -10.44 9.68
CA PHE A 76 -3.58 -9.96 8.36
C PHE A 76 -2.46 -10.14 7.32
N LEU A 77 -1.21 -9.82 7.67
CA LEU A 77 -0.07 -9.98 6.76
C LEU A 77 0.22 -11.47 6.47
N ASP A 78 0.14 -12.32 7.49
CA ASP A 78 0.31 -13.76 7.33
C ASP A 78 -0.78 -14.37 6.44
N ASN A 79 -2.04 -13.99 6.66
CA ASN A 79 -3.16 -14.42 5.82
C ASN A 79 -3.02 -13.93 4.36
N LEU A 80 -2.50 -12.72 4.16
CA LEU A 80 -2.23 -12.18 2.83
C LEU A 80 -1.14 -13.00 2.12
N GLU A 81 -0.05 -13.34 2.81
CA GLU A 81 1.01 -14.19 2.28
C GLU A 81 0.48 -15.59 1.93
N MET A 82 -0.30 -16.19 2.83
CA MET A 82 -0.93 -17.49 2.62
C MET A 82 -1.87 -17.48 1.42
N SER A 83 -2.76 -16.49 1.32
CA SER A 83 -3.70 -16.37 0.20
C SER A 83 -2.98 -16.21 -1.15
N LYS A 84 -1.90 -15.40 -1.18
CA LYS A 84 -1.08 -15.24 -2.38
C LYS A 84 -0.43 -16.56 -2.80
N LYS A 85 0.13 -17.30 -1.84
CA LYS A 85 0.76 -18.60 -2.08
C LYS A 85 -0.24 -19.65 -2.55
N GLU A 86 -1.43 -19.70 -1.96
CA GLU A 86 -2.51 -20.60 -2.37
C GLU A 86 -2.96 -20.32 -3.80
N TYR A 87 -3.09 -19.05 -4.17
CA TYR A 87 -3.40 -18.66 -5.54
C TYR A 87 -2.32 -19.11 -6.53
N GLU A 88 -1.05 -18.88 -6.20
CA GLU A 88 0.08 -19.33 -7.04
C GLU A 88 0.10 -20.86 -7.18
N GLN A 89 -0.16 -21.58 -6.09
CA GLN A 89 -0.23 -23.04 -6.12
C GLN A 89 -1.37 -23.54 -6.99
N TRP A 90 -2.56 -22.91 -6.92
CA TRP A 90 -3.69 -23.25 -7.77
C TRP A 90 -3.38 -23.07 -9.26
N ILE A 91 -2.71 -21.95 -9.62
CA ILE A 91 -2.24 -21.71 -11.00
C ILE A 91 -1.25 -22.78 -11.44
N ALA A 92 -0.29 -23.15 -10.59
CA ALA A 92 0.70 -24.17 -10.89
C ALA A 92 0.06 -25.56 -11.13
N ASP A 93 -0.94 -25.91 -10.32
CA ASP A 93 -1.68 -27.16 -10.47
C ASP A 93 -2.50 -27.21 -11.77
N GLU A 94 -3.15 -26.09 -12.13
CA GLU A 94 -3.88 -25.94 -13.40
C GLU A 94 -2.92 -26.08 -14.60
N GLU A 95 -1.78 -25.37 -14.59
CA GLU A 95 -0.76 -25.47 -15.63
C GLU A 95 -0.22 -26.90 -15.76
N ALA A 96 0.07 -27.56 -14.64
CA ALA A 96 0.54 -28.94 -14.62
C ALA A 96 -0.49 -29.93 -15.19
N GLN A 97 -1.79 -29.67 -15.00
CA GLN A 97 -2.85 -30.47 -15.61
C GLN A 97 -2.90 -30.23 -17.13
N GLN A 98 -2.82 -28.97 -17.56
CA GLN A 98 -2.80 -28.62 -18.98
C GLN A 98 -1.61 -29.26 -19.70
N LEU A 99 -0.40 -29.18 -19.15
CA LEU A 99 0.80 -29.82 -19.70
C LEU A 99 0.64 -31.34 -19.81
N ARG A 100 0.10 -32.00 -18.79
CA ARG A 100 -0.17 -33.46 -18.83
C ARG A 100 -1.16 -33.83 -19.93
N SER A 101 -2.25 -33.07 -20.07
CA SER A 101 -3.24 -33.31 -21.13
C SER A 101 -2.65 -33.14 -22.54
N PHE A 102 -1.83 -32.11 -22.73
CA PHE A 102 -1.14 -31.87 -24.00
C PHE A 102 -0.19 -33.02 -24.34
N GLN A 103 0.63 -33.46 -23.37
CA GLN A 103 1.53 -34.59 -23.55
C GLN A 103 0.77 -35.88 -23.92
N ALA A 104 -0.37 -36.15 -23.26
CA ALA A 104 -1.22 -37.29 -23.58
C ALA A 104 -1.78 -37.23 -25.01
N ALA A 105 -2.24 -36.05 -25.46
CA ALA A 105 -2.74 -35.86 -26.81
C ALA A 105 -1.63 -36.02 -27.87
N VAL A 106 -0.44 -35.47 -27.62
CA VAL A 106 0.73 -35.62 -28.50
C VAL A 106 1.14 -37.09 -28.60
N ALA A 107 1.15 -37.82 -27.49
CA ALA A 107 1.46 -39.25 -27.46
C ALA A 107 0.43 -40.07 -28.25
N ALA A 108 -0.88 -39.79 -28.10
CA ALA A 108 -1.94 -40.47 -28.84
C ALA A 108 -1.85 -40.23 -30.37
N GLN A 109 -1.56 -39.01 -30.79
CA GLN A 109 -1.31 -38.71 -32.21
C GLN A 109 -0.02 -39.38 -32.73
N SER A 110 1.03 -39.44 -31.91
CA SER A 110 2.28 -40.08 -32.30
C SER A 110 2.14 -41.61 -32.40
N PHE A 111 1.37 -42.23 -31.50
CA PHE A 111 1.05 -43.65 -31.54
C PHE A 111 0.31 -44.01 -32.84
N SER A 112 -0.71 -43.23 -33.20
CA SER A 112 -1.48 -43.44 -34.43
C SER A 112 -0.67 -43.18 -35.72
N VAL A 113 0.34 -42.31 -35.71
CA VAL A 113 1.22 -42.07 -36.87
C VAL A 113 2.28 -43.18 -37.02
N ASN A 114 2.79 -43.76 -35.92
CA ASN A 114 3.75 -44.87 -35.99
C ASN A 114 3.08 -46.20 -36.38
N GLU A 115 1.86 -46.47 -35.90
CA GLU A 115 1.11 -47.70 -36.25
C GLU A 115 0.79 -47.81 -37.75
N VAL A 116 0.64 -46.67 -38.46
CA VAL A 116 0.42 -46.64 -39.91
C VAL A 116 1.72 -46.83 -40.73
N LYS A 117 2.91 -46.74 -40.11
CA LYS A 117 4.20 -46.88 -40.80
C LYS A 117 4.89 -48.24 -40.64
N GLU A 118 4.33 -49.17 -39.87
CA GLU A 118 4.92 -50.50 -39.64
C GLU A 118 4.22 -51.60 -40.44
N THR A 119 4.21 -51.46 -41.78
CA THR A 119 3.98 -52.57 -42.72
C THR A 119 5.04 -52.47 -43.84
N PRO A 120 5.61 -53.60 -44.30
CA PRO A 120 6.98 -53.66 -44.80
C PRO A 120 7.21 -52.93 -46.13
N LEU A 121 8.37 -52.27 -46.18
CA LEU A 121 8.96 -51.58 -47.33
C LEU A 121 9.11 -52.50 -48.55
N VAL A 122 8.40 -52.20 -49.65
CA VAL A 122 8.68 -52.67 -51.01
C VAL A 122 8.67 -51.44 -51.95
N PRO A 123 9.69 -51.19 -52.80
CA PRO A 123 9.79 -50.02 -53.69
C PRO A 123 9.37 -50.34 -55.14
N PRO A 124 9.48 -49.42 -56.12
CA PRO A 124 8.81 -48.12 -56.29
C PRO A 124 7.99 -48.08 -57.61
N VAL A 125 6.89 -47.30 -57.68
CA VAL A 125 6.24 -46.93 -58.96
C VAL A 125 5.83 -45.44 -58.90
N PRO A 126 6.11 -44.63 -59.94
CA PRO A 126 6.12 -43.18 -59.83
C PRO A 126 4.82 -42.51 -60.28
N GLU A 127 4.68 -41.26 -59.86
CA GLU A 127 3.83 -40.18 -60.38
C GLU A 127 2.30 -40.29 -60.26
N GLN A 128 1.68 -39.34 -59.54
CA GLN A 128 0.82 -38.34 -60.20
C GLN A 128 0.49 -37.15 -59.29
N LYS A 129 0.64 -35.97 -59.88
CA LYS A 129 0.32 -34.63 -59.36
C LYS A 129 -1.18 -34.51 -59.03
N SER A 130 -1.53 -33.81 -57.96
CA SER A 130 -2.52 -32.72 -58.05
C SER A 130 -2.65 -31.88 -56.77
N ALA A 131 -2.87 -30.59 -57.03
CA ALA A 131 -3.66 -29.66 -56.24
C ALA A 131 -3.14 -29.20 -54.88
N GLY A 132 -2.45 -28.06 -54.91
CA GLY A 132 -2.15 -27.28 -53.72
C GLY A 132 -3.39 -26.71 -53.04
N ARG A 133 -3.30 -26.55 -51.71
CA ARG A 133 -4.11 -25.60 -50.95
C ARG A 133 -3.31 -25.00 -49.78
N LYS A 134 -2.82 -23.78 -50.04
CA LYS A 134 -2.82 -22.56 -49.19
C LYS A 134 -2.53 -22.76 -47.69
N ASN A 135 -1.31 -22.36 -47.28
CA ASN A 135 -0.93 -22.13 -45.88
C ASN A 135 -1.86 -21.08 -45.22
N PRO A 136 -2.31 -21.25 -43.97
CA PRO A 136 -2.86 -20.14 -43.20
C PRO A 136 -1.72 -19.18 -42.80
N PRO A 137 -1.94 -17.86 -42.79
CA PRO A 137 -0.91 -16.90 -42.41
C PRO A 137 -0.58 -17.05 -40.92
N ALA A 138 0.72 -17.17 -40.61
CA ALA A 138 1.22 -17.06 -39.25
C ALA A 138 0.78 -15.70 -38.69
N ARG A 139 -0.08 -15.70 -37.67
CA ARG A 139 -0.36 -14.50 -36.85
C ARG A 139 0.97 -14.00 -36.31
N SER A 140 1.40 -12.82 -36.75
CA SER A 140 2.61 -12.16 -36.30
C SER A 140 2.48 -11.79 -34.82
N LEU A 141 2.97 -12.66 -33.93
CA LEU A 141 3.14 -12.37 -32.52
C LEU A 141 4.46 -11.60 -32.31
N SER A 142 4.43 -10.28 -32.44
CA SER A 142 5.53 -9.44 -31.96
C SER A 142 5.15 -7.95 -31.97
N MET A 143 4.37 -7.50 -30.99
CA MET A 143 4.46 -6.09 -30.57
C MET A 143 5.63 -5.97 -29.59
N ILE A 144 6.83 -5.79 -30.11
CA ILE A 144 8.00 -5.45 -29.29
C ILE A 144 7.97 -3.94 -29.08
N ILE A 145 7.52 -3.48 -27.92
CA ILE A 145 7.63 -2.07 -27.53
C ILE A 145 9.09 -1.82 -27.16
N LYS A 146 9.85 -1.23 -28.09
CA LYS A 146 11.23 -0.80 -27.85
C LYS A 146 11.22 0.55 -27.15
N VAL A 147 11.21 0.55 -25.82
CA VAL A 147 11.49 1.76 -25.03
C VAL A 147 13.01 1.90 -24.86
N LYS A 148 13.55 3.05 -25.25
CA LYS A 148 14.94 3.41 -25.00
C LYS A 148 15.05 3.97 -23.58
N PRO A 149 15.87 3.39 -22.67
CA PRO A 149 16.02 3.94 -21.33
C PRO A 149 16.66 5.34 -21.41
N GLN A 150 15.88 6.35 -21.02
CA GLN A 150 16.37 7.71 -20.80
C GLN A 150 16.96 7.76 -19.39
N ALA A 151 18.29 7.75 -19.28
CA ALA A 151 18.97 8.08 -18.04
C ALA A 151 18.80 9.59 -17.77
N LYS A 152 17.80 9.96 -16.95
CA LYS A 152 17.75 11.30 -16.36
C LYS A 152 18.30 11.27 -14.94
N LYS A 153 19.22 12.21 -14.73
CA LYS A 153 20.13 12.38 -13.60
C LYS A 153 19.37 12.64 -12.30
N ALA A 154 19.87 12.03 -11.23
CA ALA A 154 19.55 12.42 -9.87
C ALA A 154 19.92 13.90 -9.64
N LYS A 155 18.94 14.70 -9.26
CA LYS A 155 19.17 15.89 -8.45
C LYS A 155 18.55 15.63 -7.09
N MET A 156 19.41 15.46 -6.09
CA MET A 156 19.09 15.82 -4.71
C MET A 156 18.76 17.30 -4.71
N ASP A 157 17.59 17.66 -4.20
CA ASP A 157 17.39 18.94 -3.56
C ASP A 157 16.50 18.73 -2.33
N GLN A 158 17.04 19.13 -1.18
CA GLN A 158 16.36 19.10 0.10
C GLN A 158 15.60 20.41 0.23
N GLY A 159 14.28 20.35 0.38
CA GLY A 159 13.46 21.55 0.53
C GLY A 159 12.05 21.23 1.00
N LYS A 160 11.91 21.01 2.30
CA LYS A 160 10.66 21.04 3.08
C LYS A 160 9.92 22.36 2.84
N VAL A 161 8.62 22.35 2.47
CA VAL A 161 7.52 23.18 3.02
C VAL A 161 6.16 22.60 2.56
N GLU A 162 5.43 22.12 3.57
CA GLU A 162 3.98 22.14 3.84
C GLU A 162 2.90 21.75 2.81
N GLU A 163 2.03 20.88 3.33
CA GLU A 163 0.72 20.48 2.83
C GLU A 163 -0.26 21.65 2.73
N HIS A 164 -0.99 21.71 1.62
CA HIS A 164 -2.32 22.30 1.57
C HIS A 164 -3.22 21.24 0.94
N LEU A 165 -3.86 20.41 1.76
CA LEU A 165 -4.92 19.50 1.32
C LEU A 165 -6.26 20.23 1.47
N GLU A 166 -6.71 20.79 0.35
CA GLU A 166 -8.06 21.27 0.13
C GLU A 166 -8.96 20.04 -0.09
N ILE A 167 -9.91 19.84 0.83
CA ILE A 167 -10.90 18.76 0.78
C ILE A 167 -11.93 19.12 -0.28
N GLY A 168 -11.79 18.52 -1.47
CA GLY A 168 -12.81 18.51 -2.50
C GLY A 168 -13.80 17.38 -2.25
N GLU A 169 -15.00 17.74 -1.82
CA GLU A 169 -16.19 16.90 -1.73
C GLU A 169 -16.60 16.43 -3.13
N ALA A 170 -16.66 15.11 -3.34
CA ALA A 170 -17.10 14.50 -4.60
C ALA A 170 -18.34 13.65 -4.34
N ASP A 171 -19.51 14.28 -4.48
CA ASP A 171 -20.79 13.58 -4.46
C ASP A 171 -21.06 12.88 -5.81
N GLY A 172 -20.96 11.55 -5.76
CA GLY A 172 -22.03 10.64 -6.18
C GLY A 172 -22.49 10.67 -7.64
N ILE A 173 -21.79 9.93 -8.52
CA ILE A 173 -22.37 9.41 -9.77
C ILE A 173 -23.15 8.12 -9.42
N SER A 174 -24.48 8.20 -9.43
CA SER A 174 -25.38 7.06 -9.27
C SER A 174 -25.41 6.20 -10.54
N PHE A 175 -24.94 4.95 -10.46
CA PHE A 175 -25.25 3.93 -11.48
C PHE A 175 -26.46 3.09 -11.04
N LEU A 176 -27.47 3.15 -11.90
CA LEU A 176 -28.67 2.31 -11.95
C LEU A 176 -28.36 0.81 -11.80
N LYS A 177 -29.18 0.12 -11.01
CA LYS A 177 -29.53 -1.28 -11.24
C LYS A 177 -30.99 -1.53 -10.90
#